data_AF-A0A3P6T3J8-F1
#
_entry.id   AF-A0A3P6T3J8-F1
#
_cell.length_a   1.000
_cell.length_b   1.000
_cell.length_c   1.000
_cell.angle_alpha   90.00
_cell.angle_beta   90.00
_cell.angle_gamma   90.00
#
_symmetry.space_group_name_H-M   'P 1'
#
loop_
_entity.id
_entity.type
_entity.pdbx_description
1 polymer ?
#
loop_
_entity_poly.entity_id
_entity_poly.type
_entity_poly.pdbx_seq_one_letter_code
_entity_poly.pdbx_strand_id
1 'polypeptide(L)'
;MRKNAGMTLIQKFAWRVHEESANGMKLTEVINTHHENVKYLPGKKLSPNVGHLKEGALAISLINGFLINRKGGVLRLASEGIRELLSIDTAVLMGANLAHEVANDEFSEATIGCEEQGEKWPMLKKLFENDNLTEDSNTVELCGGLKNTVACASMA
;
A
#
# COMPACT_ATOMS: atom_id res chain seq x y z
N MET A 1 -40.40 -11.31 -7.36
CA MET A 1 -39.53 -11.03 -6.20
C MET A 1 -38.34 -11.98 -6.23
N ARG A 2 -37.17 -11.51 -6.69
CA ARG A 2 -35.88 -12.18 -6.49
C ARG A 2 -34.94 -11.14 -5.90
N LYS A 3 -34.45 -11.40 -4.69
CA LYS A 3 -33.52 -10.55 -3.94
C LYS A 3 -32.13 -10.74 -4.56
N ASN A 4 -31.56 -9.69 -5.14
CA ASN A 4 -30.11 -9.64 -5.42
C ASN A 4 -29.42 -9.25 -4.11
N ALA A 5 -28.81 -10.23 -3.45
CA ALA A 5 -27.93 -10.01 -2.32
C ALA A 5 -26.62 -9.37 -2.84
N GLY A 6 -26.20 -8.31 -2.15
CA GLY A 6 -25.03 -7.52 -2.48
C GLY A 6 -23.76 -8.36 -2.53
N MET A 7 -22.97 -8.12 -3.59
CA MET A 7 -21.58 -8.52 -3.65
C MET A 7 -20.78 -7.59 -2.74
N THR A 8 -20.52 -8.00 -1.50
CA THR A 8 -19.40 -7.45 -0.71
C THR A 8 -18.11 -7.99 -1.33
N LEU A 9 -17.46 -7.15 -2.15
CA LEU A 9 -16.13 -7.42 -2.67
C LEU A 9 -15.13 -7.18 -1.53
N ILE A 10 -14.93 -8.16 -0.65
CA ILE A 10 -13.78 -8.13 0.27
C ILE A 10 -12.56 -8.51 -0.59
N GLN A 11 -11.87 -7.50 -1.11
CA GLN A 11 -10.55 -7.71 -1.73
C GLN A 11 -9.57 -8.04 -0.61
N LYS A 12 -9.26 -9.34 -0.45
CA LYS A 12 -8.14 -9.79 0.38
C LYS A 12 -6.84 -9.32 -0.27
N PHE A 13 -6.23 -8.28 0.27
CA PHE A 13 -4.93 -7.81 -0.18
C PHE A 13 -3.83 -8.56 0.57
N ALA A 14 -3.15 -9.49 -0.10
CA ALA A 14 -1.95 -10.14 0.40
C ALA A 14 -0.72 -9.37 -0.12
N TRP A 15 0.07 -8.79 0.79
CA TRP A 15 1.21 -7.93 0.45
C TRP A 15 2.52 -8.74 0.59
N ARG A 16 2.95 -9.40 -0.49
CA ARG A 16 4.23 -10.11 -0.57
C ARG A 16 4.89 -9.82 -1.92
N VAL A 17 6.11 -9.25 -1.92
CA VAL A 17 6.95 -9.21 -3.13
C VAL A 17 7.75 -10.50 -3.17
N HIS A 18 7.15 -11.55 -3.73
CA HIS A 18 7.84 -12.77 -4.13
C HIS A 18 7.79 -12.84 -5.65
N GLU A 19 8.90 -13.19 -6.28
CA GLU A 19 8.88 -13.44 -7.72
C GLU A 19 8.10 -14.73 -7.98
N GLU A 20 6.89 -14.58 -8.46
CA GLU A 20 5.96 -15.68 -8.70
C GLU A 20 5.88 -15.99 -10.19
N SER A 21 5.48 -17.21 -10.54
CA SER A 21 5.26 -17.59 -11.93
C SER A 21 3.77 -17.54 -12.29
N ALA A 22 3.46 -16.97 -13.44
CA ALA A 22 2.13 -17.01 -14.06
C ALA A 22 2.31 -17.37 -15.54
N ASN A 23 1.54 -18.34 -16.04
CA ASN A 23 1.64 -18.85 -17.41
C ASN A 23 3.06 -19.29 -17.83
N GLY A 24 3.85 -19.82 -16.88
CA GLY A 24 5.24 -20.24 -17.13
C GLY A 24 6.27 -19.11 -17.22
N MET A 25 5.85 -17.85 -17.05
CA MET A 25 6.71 -16.66 -17.02
C MET A 25 6.71 -16.02 -15.64
N LYS A 26 7.67 -15.13 -15.38
CA LYS A 26 7.67 -14.32 -14.15
C LYS A 26 6.46 -13.40 -14.15
N LEU A 27 5.73 -13.32 -13.03
CA LEU A 27 4.54 -12.49 -12.89
C LEU A 27 4.87 -11.01 -13.15
N THR A 28 6.07 -10.56 -12.77
CA THR A 28 6.60 -9.22 -13.10
C THR A 28 6.67 -8.99 -14.61
N GLU A 29 7.16 -9.97 -15.36
CA GLU A 29 7.24 -9.93 -16.83
C GLU A 29 5.85 -9.95 -17.47
N VAL A 30 4.95 -10.76 -16.95
CA VAL A 30 3.53 -10.80 -17.38
C VAL A 30 2.86 -9.45 -17.14
N ILE A 31 3.05 -8.84 -15.97
CA ILE A 31 2.51 -7.51 -15.64
C ILE A 31 3.07 -6.45 -16.57
N ASN A 32 4.38 -6.45 -16.81
CA ASN A 32 5.01 -5.45 -17.66
C ASN A 32 4.62 -5.61 -19.14
N THR A 33 4.41 -6.84 -19.61
CA THR A 33 4.07 -7.13 -21.01
C THR A 33 2.60 -6.87 -21.30
N HIS A 34 1.72 -7.33 -20.41
CA HIS A 34 0.28 -7.25 -20.62
C HIS A 34 -0.36 -6.01 -19.99
N HIS A 35 0.42 -5.25 -19.21
CA HIS A 35 -0.09 -4.17 -18.34
C HIS A 35 -1.26 -4.66 -17.49
N GLU A 36 -1.14 -5.84 -16.91
CA GLU A 36 -2.21 -6.46 -16.12
C GLU A 36 -1.62 -7.40 -15.08
N ASN A 37 -2.08 -7.28 -13.83
CA ASN A 37 -1.79 -8.27 -12.82
C ASN A 37 -2.79 -9.42 -12.94
N VAL A 38 -2.56 -10.33 -13.87
CA VAL A 38 -3.48 -11.44 -14.21
C VAL A 38 -3.81 -12.35 -13.04
N LYS A 39 -2.96 -12.37 -12.00
CA LYS A 39 -3.15 -13.21 -10.81
C LYS A 39 -4.00 -12.50 -9.75
N TYR A 40 -3.67 -11.26 -9.43
CA TYR A 40 -4.26 -10.55 -8.30
C TYR A 40 -5.36 -9.54 -8.72
N LEU A 41 -5.36 -9.09 -9.97
CA LEU A 41 -6.35 -8.17 -10.56
C LEU A 41 -6.76 -8.63 -11.97
N PRO A 42 -7.33 -9.84 -12.13
CA PRO A 42 -7.68 -10.37 -13.44
C PRO A 42 -8.74 -9.48 -14.14
N GLY A 43 -8.51 -9.19 -15.41
CA GLY A 43 -9.36 -8.35 -16.27
C GLY A 43 -9.22 -6.85 -16.01
N LYS A 44 -8.28 -6.41 -15.16
CA LYS A 44 -8.02 -4.99 -14.87
C LYS A 44 -6.68 -4.57 -15.45
N LYS A 45 -6.71 -3.93 -16.63
CA LYS A 45 -5.50 -3.35 -17.22
C LYS A 45 -5.01 -2.16 -16.40
N LEU A 46 -3.74 -2.19 -16.05
CA LEU A 46 -2.95 -1.05 -15.62
C LEU A 46 -2.97 -0.02 -16.75
N SER A 47 -3.27 1.22 -16.41
CA SER A 47 -3.24 2.30 -17.40
C SER A 47 -1.81 2.48 -17.92
N PRO A 48 -1.60 2.68 -19.24
CA PRO A 48 -0.27 3.01 -19.78
C PRO A 48 0.26 4.36 -19.27
N ASN A 49 -0.61 5.18 -18.67
CA ASN A 49 -0.32 6.51 -18.18
C ASN A 49 0.17 6.51 -16.72
N VAL A 50 1.26 5.81 -16.43
CA VAL A 50 2.02 6.04 -15.20
C VAL A 50 2.55 7.48 -15.28
N GLY A 51 1.79 8.45 -14.75
CA GLY A 51 2.06 9.89 -14.87
C GLY A 51 0.85 10.79 -15.19
N HIS A 52 -0.30 10.24 -15.64
CA HIS A 52 -1.55 11.02 -15.78
C HIS A 52 -2.58 10.53 -14.78
N LEU A 53 -2.40 10.91 -13.52
CA LEU A 53 -3.37 10.64 -12.47
C LEU A 53 -4.50 11.66 -12.54
N LYS A 54 -5.70 11.22 -12.15
CA LYS A 54 -6.85 12.13 -12.07
C LYS A 54 -6.56 13.23 -11.05
N GLU A 55 -6.99 14.46 -11.34
CA GLU A 55 -6.94 15.54 -10.36
C GLU A 55 -7.69 15.13 -9.07
N GLY A 56 -7.02 15.31 -7.92
CA GLY A 56 -7.52 14.84 -6.62
C GLY A 56 -7.29 13.34 -6.35
N ALA A 57 -6.52 12.63 -7.17
CA ALA A 57 -6.11 11.26 -6.85
C ALA A 57 -5.31 11.21 -5.54
N LEU A 58 -5.57 10.19 -4.73
CA LEU A 58 -4.85 9.92 -3.49
C LEU A 58 -4.06 8.63 -3.64
N ALA A 59 -2.75 8.68 -3.36
CA ALA A 59 -1.94 7.49 -3.15
C ALA A 59 -1.97 7.08 -1.68
N ILE A 60 -1.76 5.79 -1.41
CA ILE A 60 -1.47 5.29 -0.07
C ILE A 60 -0.27 4.34 -0.11
N SER A 61 0.77 4.67 0.66
CA SER A 61 1.98 3.87 0.78
C SER A 61 1.87 2.90 1.95
N LEU A 62 2.14 1.61 1.68
CA LEU A 62 2.35 0.59 2.73
C LEU A 62 3.79 0.06 2.70
N ILE A 63 4.70 0.82 2.10
CA ILE A 63 6.10 0.43 1.99
C ILE A 63 6.72 0.52 3.40
N ASN A 64 7.02 -0.63 3.99
CA ASN A 64 7.76 -0.70 5.26
C ASN A 64 9.26 -0.54 4.99
N GLY A 65 9.75 0.70 5.00
CA GLY A 65 11.18 0.98 4.85
C GLY A 65 11.47 2.40 4.36
N PHE A 66 12.75 2.67 4.13
CA PHE A 66 13.23 3.99 3.72
C PHE A 66 13.88 3.95 2.34
N LEU A 67 13.77 5.05 1.61
CA LEU A 67 14.57 5.31 0.44
C LEU A 67 15.92 5.89 0.88
N ILE A 68 17.02 5.42 0.26
CA ILE A 68 18.36 5.90 0.59
C ILE A 68 18.87 6.74 -0.58
N ASN A 69 19.13 8.03 -0.34
CA ASN A 69 19.82 8.85 -1.33
C ASN A 69 21.32 8.51 -1.31
N ARG A 70 21.78 7.82 -2.35
CA ARG A 70 23.18 7.34 -2.50
C ARG A 70 24.23 8.45 -2.45
N LYS A 71 23.86 9.72 -2.66
CA LYS A 71 24.80 10.84 -2.63
C LYS A 71 25.04 11.44 -1.24
N GLY A 72 24.27 11.06 -0.21
CA GLY A 72 24.41 11.67 1.12
C GLY A 72 24.06 10.79 2.31
N GLY A 73 23.65 9.53 2.11
CA GLY A 73 23.22 8.66 3.22
C GLY A 73 21.97 9.15 3.94
N VAL A 74 21.27 10.14 3.38
CA VAL A 74 20.06 10.70 3.95
C VAL A 74 18.92 9.72 3.70
N LEU A 75 18.28 9.31 4.80
CA LEU A 75 17.05 8.54 4.78
C LEU A 75 15.91 9.43 4.28
N ARG A 76 15.10 8.89 3.40
CA ARG A 76 13.88 9.51 2.88
C ARG A 76 12.71 8.57 3.07
N LEU A 77 11.53 9.13 3.31
CA LEU A 77 10.31 8.35 3.38
C LEU A 77 9.86 7.93 1.97
N ALA A 78 9.22 6.78 1.85
CA ALA A 78 8.71 6.34 0.55
C ALA A 78 7.55 7.23 0.10
N SER A 79 6.70 7.68 1.02
CA SER A 79 5.63 8.64 0.73
C SER A 79 6.16 9.94 0.13
N GLU A 80 7.28 10.48 0.61
CA GLU A 80 7.92 11.67 0.04
C GLU A 80 8.34 11.44 -1.42
N GLY A 81 8.97 10.29 -1.71
CA GLY A 81 9.37 9.95 -3.07
C GLY A 81 8.18 9.80 -4.02
N ILE A 82 7.05 9.25 -3.53
CA ILE A 82 5.81 9.11 -4.30
C ILE A 82 5.18 10.49 -4.56
N ARG A 83 5.08 11.34 -3.54
CA ARG A 83 4.56 12.71 -3.67
C ARG A 83 5.36 13.50 -4.70
N GLU A 84 6.69 13.43 -4.67
CA GLU A 84 7.55 14.11 -5.63
C GLU A 84 7.39 13.57 -7.06
N LEU A 85 7.37 12.24 -7.22
CA LEU A 85 7.33 11.62 -8.55
C LEU A 85 5.99 11.82 -9.24
N LEU A 86 4.89 11.74 -8.48
CA LEU A 86 3.54 11.71 -9.03
C LEU A 86 2.77 13.02 -8.83
N SER A 87 3.30 13.96 -8.03
CA SER A 87 2.66 15.24 -7.71
C SER A 87 1.22 15.08 -7.18
N ILE A 88 0.99 14.06 -6.36
CA ILE A 88 -0.29 13.78 -5.70
C ILE A 88 -0.11 13.54 -4.21
N ASP A 89 -1.16 13.75 -3.44
CA ASP A 89 -1.14 13.44 -2.02
C ASP A 89 -0.93 11.96 -1.77
N THR A 90 -0.17 11.67 -0.73
CA THR A 90 0.16 10.30 -0.34
C THR A 90 -0.13 10.13 1.14
N ALA A 91 -1.11 9.28 1.45
CA ALA A 91 -1.31 8.74 2.77
C ALA A 91 -0.34 7.57 3.02
N VAL A 92 -0.23 7.12 4.26
CA VAL A 92 0.55 5.95 4.64
C VAL A 92 -0.30 5.02 5.49
N LEU A 93 -0.05 3.71 5.41
CA LEU A 93 -0.65 2.73 6.31
C LEU A 93 0.46 1.81 6.82
N MET A 94 0.68 1.85 8.13
CA MET A 94 1.73 1.08 8.82
C MET A 94 1.11 0.32 9.96
N GLY A 95 1.51 -0.93 10.15
CA GLY A 95 0.99 -1.76 11.23
C GLY A 95 1.76 -3.05 11.43
N ALA A 96 1.33 -3.84 12.40
CA ALA A 96 1.77 -5.21 12.57
C ALA A 96 1.05 -6.09 11.53
N ASN A 97 1.40 -5.88 10.26
CA ASN A 97 0.71 -6.47 9.13
C ASN A 97 1.54 -7.62 8.61
N LEU A 98 1.45 -8.80 9.24
CA LEU A 98 1.92 -10.00 8.59
C LEU A 98 0.90 -10.38 7.52
N ALA A 99 1.36 -10.47 6.27
CA ALA A 99 0.48 -10.66 5.12
C ALA A 99 -0.41 -11.92 5.21
N HIS A 100 0.01 -12.94 5.97
CA HIS A 100 -0.77 -14.15 6.19
C HIS A 100 -1.87 -13.97 7.23
N GLU A 101 -1.63 -13.20 8.30
CA GLU A 101 -2.62 -12.87 9.33
C GLU A 101 -3.75 -12.04 8.72
N VAL A 102 -3.39 -11.01 7.93
CA VAL A 102 -4.36 -10.18 7.18
C VAL A 102 -5.18 -11.00 6.19
N ALA A 103 -4.56 -11.97 5.49
CA ALA A 103 -5.28 -12.82 4.53
C ALA A 103 -6.26 -13.81 5.20
N ASN A 104 -5.96 -14.19 6.44
CA ASN A 104 -6.74 -15.15 7.23
C ASN A 104 -7.84 -14.48 8.09
N ASP A 105 -8.08 -13.19 7.91
CA ASP A 105 -9.03 -12.40 8.73
C ASP A 105 -8.67 -12.42 10.23
N GLU A 106 -7.39 -12.58 10.56
CA GLU A 106 -6.87 -12.46 11.92
C GLU A 106 -6.69 -10.98 12.29
N PHE A 107 -6.74 -10.68 13.59
CA PHE A 107 -6.65 -9.31 14.08
C PHE A 107 -5.31 -8.68 13.71
N SER A 108 -5.33 -7.66 12.85
CA SER A 108 -4.15 -6.89 12.48
C SER A 108 -4.44 -5.41 12.74
N GLU A 109 -3.65 -4.81 13.63
CA GLU A 109 -3.75 -3.40 13.95
C GLU A 109 -2.82 -2.59 13.04
N ALA A 110 -3.38 -1.59 12.37
CA ALA A 110 -2.65 -0.64 11.54
C ALA A 110 -3.08 0.78 11.86
N THR A 111 -2.16 1.72 11.64
CA THR A 111 -2.39 3.16 11.73
C THR A 111 -2.28 3.75 10.34
N ILE A 112 -3.25 4.59 9.98
CA ILE A 112 -3.27 5.31 8.71
C ILE A 112 -2.87 6.77 8.98
N GLY A 113 -1.78 7.20 8.36
CA GLY A 113 -1.33 8.59 8.39
C GLY A 113 -1.80 9.33 7.14
N CYS A 114 -2.61 10.38 7.30
CA CYS A 114 -3.12 11.20 6.20
C CYS A 114 -3.34 12.64 6.67
N GLU A 115 -2.61 13.59 6.09
CA GLU A 115 -2.61 15.00 6.51
C GLU A 115 -3.97 15.67 6.34
N GLU A 116 -4.70 15.36 5.26
CA GLU A 116 -5.98 16.00 4.97
C GLU A 116 -7.17 15.23 5.55
N GLN A 117 -7.75 15.76 6.63
CA GLN A 117 -8.91 15.17 7.32
C GLN A 117 -10.25 15.22 6.57
N GLY A 118 -10.30 15.86 5.38
CA GLY A 118 -11.53 16.08 4.63
C GLY A 118 -12.20 14.80 4.11
N GLU A 119 -12.64 14.79 2.85
CA GLU A 119 -13.33 13.63 2.27
C GLU A 119 -12.46 12.34 2.25
N LYS A 120 -11.15 12.49 2.39
CA LYS A 120 -10.16 11.41 2.38
C LYS A 120 -10.24 10.51 3.61
N TRP A 121 -10.48 11.04 4.80
CA TRP A 121 -10.51 10.23 6.04
C TRP A 121 -11.68 9.23 6.07
N PRO A 122 -12.95 9.64 5.84
CA PRO A 122 -14.06 8.69 5.76
C PRO A 122 -13.87 7.65 4.66
N MET A 123 -13.28 8.03 3.52
CA MET A 123 -12.96 7.11 2.44
C MET A 123 -11.93 6.06 2.89
N LEU A 124 -10.83 6.49 3.52
CA LEU A 124 -9.78 5.60 4.02
C LEU A 124 -10.29 4.66 5.12
N LYS A 125 -11.08 5.18 6.07
CA LYS A 125 -11.75 4.38 7.10
C LYS A 125 -12.58 3.26 6.50
N LYS A 126 -13.39 3.58 5.48
CA LYS A 126 -14.25 2.63 4.79
C LYS A 126 -13.45 1.64 3.94
N LEU A 127 -12.40 2.10 3.28
CA LEU A 127 -11.60 1.28 2.37
C LEU A 127 -10.77 0.22 3.12
N PHE A 128 -10.24 0.59 4.29
CA PHE A 128 -9.38 -0.27 5.10
C PHE A 128 -10.05 -0.84 6.33
N GLU A 129 -11.35 -0.55 6.54
CA GLU A 129 -12.12 -0.95 7.73
C GLU A 129 -11.37 -0.64 9.03
N ASN A 130 -10.81 0.58 9.12
CA ASN A 130 -9.86 0.96 10.15
C ASN A 130 -10.13 2.38 10.67
N ASP A 131 -10.26 2.54 11.99
CA ASP A 131 -10.53 3.82 12.64
C ASP A 131 -9.30 4.56 13.18
N ASN A 132 -8.11 3.94 13.16
CA ASN A 132 -6.85 4.48 13.67
C ASN A 132 -6.20 5.44 12.66
N LEU A 133 -6.75 6.64 12.52
CA LEU A 133 -6.22 7.69 11.65
C LEU A 133 -5.48 8.77 12.43
N THR A 134 -4.43 9.32 11.82
CA THR A 134 -3.69 10.48 12.33
C THR A 134 -3.27 11.39 11.18
N GLU A 135 -3.10 12.68 11.47
CA GLU A 135 -2.57 13.67 10.52
C GLU A 135 -1.06 13.51 10.29
N ASP A 136 -0.36 12.88 11.23
CA ASP A 136 1.09 12.75 11.19
C ASP A 136 1.53 11.53 10.35
N SER A 137 1.51 11.71 9.03
CA SER A 137 1.92 10.66 8.09
C SER A 137 3.41 10.29 8.22
N ASN A 138 4.26 11.25 8.54
CA ASN A 138 5.70 11.06 8.62
C ASN A 138 6.09 10.19 9.82
N THR A 139 5.50 10.46 10.99
CA THR A 139 5.76 9.64 12.19
C THR A 139 5.26 8.21 11.99
N VAL A 140 4.08 8.02 11.40
CA VAL A 140 3.53 6.68 11.13
C VAL A 140 4.48 5.88 10.23
N GLU A 141 4.93 6.46 9.11
CA GLU A 141 5.86 5.80 8.19
C GLU A 141 7.24 5.54 8.80
N LEU A 142 7.77 6.50 9.56
CA LEU A 142 9.04 6.36 10.26
C LEU A 142 9.00 5.20 11.26
N CYS A 143 7.96 5.11 12.08
CA CYS A 143 7.74 4.00 13.00
C CYS A 143 7.61 2.66 12.24
N GLY A 144 6.87 2.65 11.13
CA GLY A 144 6.72 1.50 10.26
C GLY A 144 8.04 0.98 9.68
N GLY A 145 8.93 1.88 9.27
CA GLY A 145 10.25 1.53 8.73
C GLY A 145 11.26 1.09 9.80
N LEU A 146 11.27 1.75 10.97
CA LEU A 146 12.23 1.45 12.04
C LEU A 146 11.94 0.14 12.78
N LYS A 147 10.67 -0.30 12.85
CA LYS A 147 10.25 -1.49 13.61
C LYS A 147 11.07 -2.74 13.25
N ASN A 148 11.39 -2.92 11.97
CA ASN A 148 12.13 -4.09 11.48
C ASN A 148 13.61 -4.02 11.90
N THR A 149 14.20 -2.82 11.88
CA THR A 149 15.59 -2.62 12.34
C THR A 149 15.73 -2.91 13.82
N VAL A 150 14.79 -2.41 14.64
CA VAL A 150 14.76 -2.68 16.08
C VAL A 150 14.56 -4.18 16.36
N ALA A 151 13.64 -4.83 15.64
CA ALA A 151 13.42 -6.27 15.77
C ALA A 151 14.68 -7.09 15.42
N CYS A 152 15.43 -6.72 14.38
CA CYS A 152 16.70 -7.36 14.06
C CYS A 152 17.75 -7.14 15.16
N ALA A 153 17.80 -5.94 15.75
CA ALA A 153 18.76 -5.60 16.80
C ALA A 153 18.47 -6.31 18.13
N SER A 154 17.21 -6.62 18.43
CA SER A 154 16.84 -7.36 19.66
C SER A 154 17.09 -8.86 19.58
N MET A 155 17.37 -9.40 18.39
CA MET A 155 17.72 -10.80 18.16
C MET A 155 19.24 -11.07 18.13
N ALA A 156 20.07 -10.03 18.29
CA ALA A 156 21.53 -10.11 18.30
C ALA A 156 22.08 -10.02 19.73
#